data_AF-A0A7K9QFI9-F1
#
_entry.id   AF-A0A7K9QFI9-F1
#
_cell.length_a   1.000
_cell.length_b   1.000
_cell.length_c   1.000
_cell.angle_alpha   90.00
_cell.angle_beta   90.00
_cell.angle_gamma   90.00
#
_symmetry.space_group_name_H-M   'P 1'
#
loop_
_entity.id
_entity.type
_entity.pdbx_description
1 polymer ?
#
loop_
_entity_poly.entity_id
_entity_poly.type
_entity_poly.pdbx_seq_one_letter_code
_entity_poly.pdbx_strand_id
1 'polypeptide(L)'
;LEDLRAKLENEGLVNISYVVVNHQGPQSRREFHLLKDRVSDYITVYQQDEQQEDVWTTLNGNKDDFLIYDRCGRLVYHLGMPYSFLHFQYVEESIKIAYCENKCGNCSYMEPDIDAVCENITKKAAEELSEGEPKATDQHSHHNLHRHGHH
;
A
#
# COMPACT_ATOMS: atom_id res chain seq x y z
N LEU A 1 4.38 -8.56 5.44
CA LEU A 1 5.08 -7.88 4.33
C LEU A 1 5.55 -8.90 3.29
N GLU A 2 6.23 -9.97 3.72
CA GLU A 2 6.65 -11.04 2.81
C GLU A 2 5.50 -11.64 1.99
N ASP A 3 4.37 -11.94 2.63
CA ASP A 3 3.19 -12.48 1.93
C ASP A 3 2.66 -11.52 0.85
N LEU A 4 2.66 -10.21 1.13
CA LEU A 4 2.27 -9.19 0.17
C LEU A 4 3.24 -9.14 -1.01
N ARG A 5 4.55 -9.16 -0.74
CA ARG A 5 5.60 -9.20 -1.77
C ARG A 5 5.41 -10.40 -2.69
N ALA A 6 5.32 -11.60 -2.10
CA ALA A 6 5.14 -12.84 -2.85
C ALA A 6 3.83 -12.86 -3.65
N LYS A 7 2.74 -12.32 -3.09
CA LYS A 7 1.46 -12.17 -3.78
C LYS A 7 1.60 -11.30 -5.03
N LEU A 8 2.18 -10.11 -4.91
CA LEU A 8 2.35 -9.18 -6.03
C LEU A 8 3.26 -9.76 -7.13
N GLU A 9 4.34 -10.43 -6.75
CA GLU A 9 5.23 -11.11 -7.70
C GLU A 9 4.52 -12.24 -8.45
N ASN A 10 3.72 -13.06 -7.75
CA ASN A 10 2.91 -14.12 -8.36
C ASN A 10 1.81 -13.58 -9.30
N GLU A 11 1.38 -12.33 -9.09
CA GLU A 11 0.46 -11.61 -9.98
C GLU A 11 1.17 -10.93 -11.17
N GLY A 12 2.51 -11.06 -11.26
CA GLY A 12 3.31 -10.51 -12.35
C GLY A 12 3.82 -9.08 -12.13
N LEU A 13 3.60 -8.51 -10.95
CA LEU A 13 4.18 -7.21 -10.59
C LEU A 13 5.62 -7.42 -10.11
N VAL A 14 6.53 -7.45 -11.07
CA VAL A 14 7.97 -7.62 -10.86
C VAL A 14 8.66 -6.26 -10.66
N ASN A 15 9.95 -6.25 -10.32
CA ASN A 15 10.75 -5.03 -10.16
C ASN A 15 10.25 -4.04 -9.09
N ILE A 16 9.53 -4.52 -8.07
CA ILE A 16 9.19 -3.74 -6.88
C ILE A 16 10.27 -3.96 -5.82
N SER A 17 10.85 -2.87 -5.32
CA SER A 17 11.82 -2.91 -4.22
C SER A 17 11.13 -2.65 -2.88
N TYR A 18 11.45 -3.46 -1.87
CA TYR A 18 10.88 -3.32 -0.53
C TYR A 18 11.99 -2.97 0.46
N VAL A 19 11.79 -1.91 1.23
CA VAL A 19 12.74 -1.43 2.24
C VAL A 19 12.01 -1.22 3.56
N VAL A 20 12.55 -1.82 4.62
CA VAL A 20 12.16 -1.56 6.00
C VAL A 20 13.22 -0.66 6.63
N VAL A 21 12.83 0.53 7.08
CA VAL A 21 13.74 1.48 7.74
C VAL A 21 13.63 1.30 9.25
N ASN A 22 14.65 0.70 9.86
CA ASN A 22 14.71 0.56 11.31
C ASN A 22 15.09 1.90 11.96
N HIS A 23 14.43 2.24 13.07
CA HIS A 23 14.67 3.49 13.77
C HIS A 23 16.10 3.57 14.36
N GLN A 24 16.65 4.78 14.46
CA GLN A 24 18.03 5.03 14.90
C GLN A 24 18.26 4.85 16.42
N GLY A 25 17.18 4.71 17.20
CA GLY A 25 17.24 4.59 18.65
C GLY A 25 18.00 3.35 19.15
N PRO A 26 18.61 3.40 20.35
CA PRO A 26 19.46 2.33 20.87
C PRO A 26 18.77 0.96 20.98
N GLN A 27 17.47 0.94 21.33
CA GLN A 27 16.71 -0.31 21.42
C GLN A 27 16.51 -0.94 20.05
N SER A 28 16.01 -0.17 19.07
CA SER A 28 15.82 -0.61 17.69
C SER A 28 17.09 -1.18 17.08
N ARG A 29 18.25 -0.54 17.33
CA ARG A 29 19.56 -1.02 16.88
C ARG A 29 19.97 -2.36 17.50
N ARG A 30 19.74 -2.56 18.80
CA ARG A 30 20.03 -3.84 19.47
C ARG A 30 19.18 -4.97 18.89
N GLU A 31 17.94 -4.67 18.53
CA GLU A 31 16.98 -5.63 17.97
C GLU A 31 17.06 -5.78 16.45
N PHE A 32 18.00 -5.11 15.77
CA PHE A 32 18.15 -5.14 14.31
C PHE A 32 18.20 -6.56 13.74
N HIS A 33 18.94 -7.46 14.39
CA HIS A 33 19.04 -8.87 13.97
C HIS A 33 17.68 -9.57 13.99
N LEU A 34 16.85 -9.35 15.03
CA LEU A 34 15.51 -9.91 15.13
C LEU A 34 14.59 -9.39 14.03
N LEU A 35 14.74 -8.11 13.64
CA LEU A 35 13.99 -7.54 12.54
C LEU A 35 14.43 -8.16 11.20
N LYS A 36 15.74 -8.31 11.00
CA LYS A 36 16.32 -8.91 9.79
C LYS A 36 15.90 -10.38 9.63
N ASP A 37 15.89 -11.16 10.71
CA ASP A 37 15.51 -12.57 10.69
C ASP A 37 14.00 -12.78 10.42
N ARG A 38 13.17 -11.74 10.52
CA ARG A 38 11.71 -11.79 10.26
C ARG A 38 11.34 -11.52 8.81
N VAL A 39 12.27 -11.09 7.97
CA VAL A 39 12.03 -10.78 6.56
C VAL A 39 12.95 -11.60 5.68
N SER A 40 12.54 -11.83 4.43
CA SER A 40 13.38 -12.52 3.46
C SER A 40 14.52 -11.63 2.94
N ASP A 41 15.49 -12.24 2.25
CA ASP A 41 16.57 -11.52 1.56
C ASP A 41 16.09 -10.58 0.44
N TYR A 42 14.82 -10.70 0.03
CA TYR A 42 14.19 -9.80 -0.95
C TYR A 42 13.71 -8.48 -0.34
N ILE A 43 13.74 -8.34 0.99
CA ILE A 43 13.36 -7.12 1.71
C ILE A 43 14.61 -6.54 2.35
N THR A 44 15.02 -5.36 1.89
CA THR A 44 16.16 -4.67 2.48
C THR A 44 15.77 -4.11 3.85
N VAL A 45 16.53 -4.44 4.89
CA VAL A 45 16.39 -3.79 6.22
C VAL A 45 17.50 -2.77 6.38
N TYR A 46 17.14 -1.49 6.30
CA TYR A 46 18.05 -0.37 6.48
C TYR A 46 18.09 0.04 7.94
N GLN A 47 19.25 -0.08 8.58
CA GLN A 47 19.47 0.45 9.94
C GLN A 47 19.97 1.88 9.85
N GLN A 48 19.20 2.82 10.39
CA GLN A 48 19.68 4.18 10.58
C GLN A 48 20.78 4.24 11.66
N ASP A 49 21.87 4.93 11.35
CA ASP A 49 22.93 5.35 12.25
C ASP A 49 22.42 6.32 13.32
N GLU A 50 23.01 6.29 14.51
CA GLU A 50 22.54 7.06 15.67
C GLU A 50 22.63 8.58 15.52
N GLN A 51 23.51 9.06 14.63
CA GLN A 51 23.78 10.48 14.41
C GLN A 51 23.22 11.00 13.08
N GLN A 52 22.56 10.16 12.28
CA GLN A 52 21.96 10.62 11.04
C GLN A 52 20.67 11.40 11.29
N GLU A 53 20.23 12.16 10.29
CA GLU A 53 18.89 12.75 10.30
C GLU A 53 17.85 11.63 10.23
N ASP A 54 16.85 11.66 11.12
CA ASP A 54 15.85 10.60 11.18
C ASP A 54 14.97 10.62 9.93
N VAL A 55 15.13 9.60 9.10
CA VAL A 55 14.41 9.38 7.84
C VAL A 55 12.90 9.45 8.06
N TRP A 56 12.39 8.93 9.17
CA TRP A 56 10.94 8.96 9.45
C TRP A 56 10.45 10.39 9.66
N THR A 57 11.18 11.19 10.43
CA THR A 57 10.90 12.62 10.60
C THR A 57 11.01 13.38 9.28
N THR A 58 12.07 13.16 8.50
CA THR A 58 12.31 13.85 7.21
C THR A 58 11.20 13.57 6.19
N LEU A 59 10.72 12.31 6.13
CA LEU A 59 9.64 11.91 5.23
C LEU A 59 8.24 12.11 5.82
N ASN A 60 8.16 12.73 7.01
CA ASN A 60 6.92 12.98 7.74
C ASN A 60 6.08 11.70 7.97
N GLY A 61 6.76 10.56 8.16
CA GLY A 61 6.19 9.25 8.41
C GLY A 61 6.27 8.82 9.87
N ASN A 62 5.44 7.87 10.26
CA ASN A 62 5.42 7.26 11.58
C ASN A 62 5.76 5.77 11.52
N LYS A 63 5.92 5.17 12.71
CA LYS A 63 6.06 3.72 12.83
C LYS A 63 4.87 3.02 12.16
N ASP A 64 5.18 1.98 11.40
CA ASP A 64 4.22 1.14 10.68
C ASP A 64 3.53 1.85 9.51
N ASP A 65 3.98 3.04 9.10
CA ASP A 65 3.51 3.69 7.87
C ASP A 65 4.14 3.04 6.62
N PHE A 66 3.41 3.08 5.50
CA PHE A 66 3.94 2.78 4.18
C PHE A 66 4.08 4.05 3.35
N LEU A 67 5.29 4.26 2.83
CA LEU A 67 5.60 5.30 1.86
C LEU A 67 5.85 4.62 0.51
N ILE A 68 4.92 4.79 -0.43
CA ILE A 68 4.97 4.11 -1.73
C ILE A 68 5.42 5.12 -2.77
N TYR A 69 6.55 4.80 -3.40
CA TYR A 69 7.13 5.59 -4.47
C TYR A 69 6.85 4.93 -5.81
N ASP A 70 6.51 5.74 -6.81
CA ASP A 70 6.34 5.26 -8.18
C ASP A 70 7.70 5.02 -8.88
N ARG A 71 7.65 4.53 -10.13
CA ARG A 71 8.84 4.31 -10.96
C ARG A 71 9.68 5.57 -11.21
N CYS A 72 9.11 6.75 -11.02
CA CYS A 72 9.78 8.04 -11.15
C CYS A 72 10.38 8.56 -9.84
N GLY A 73 10.30 7.76 -8.76
CA GLY A 73 10.81 8.15 -7.45
C GLY A 73 9.95 9.20 -6.76
N ARG A 74 8.68 9.38 -7.15
CA ARG A 74 7.76 10.29 -6.47
C ARG A 74 6.96 9.54 -5.43
N LEU A 75 6.81 10.13 -4.25
CA LEU A 75 5.89 9.63 -3.22
C LEU A 75 4.45 9.81 -3.72
N VAL A 76 3.77 8.69 -4.00
CA VAL A 76 2.39 8.69 -4.53
C VAL A 76 1.36 8.26 -3.49
N TYR A 77 1.77 7.46 -2.49
CA TYR A 77 0.95 7.15 -1.34
C TYR A 77 1.74 7.21 -0.05
N HIS A 78 1.10 7.78 0.98
CA HIS A 78 1.52 7.70 2.37
C HIS A 78 0.36 7.11 3.16
N LEU A 79 0.51 5.87 3.60
CA LEU A 79 -0.51 5.13 4.33
C LEU A 79 -0.05 4.99 5.78
N GLY A 80 -0.68 5.74 6.67
CA GLY A 80 -0.55 5.52 8.10
C GLY A 80 -1.66 4.63 8.64
N MET A 81 -1.54 4.31 9.92
CA MET A 81 -2.57 3.57 10.65
C MET A 81 -3.94 4.27 10.56
N PRO A 82 -5.06 3.54 10.33
CA PRO A 82 -5.18 2.08 10.24
C PRO A 82 -4.97 1.50 8.83
N TYR A 83 -4.77 2.33 7.81
CA TYR A 83 -4.67 1.90 6.41
C TYR A 83 -3.38 1.13 6.11
N SER A 84 -2.36 1.25 6.95
CA SER A 84 -1.13 0.48 6.85
C SER A 84 -1.23 -0.96 7.35
N PHE A 85 -2.36 -1.37 7.95
CA PHE A 85 -2.56 -2.76 8.34
C PHE A 85 -2.64 -3.67 7.12
N LEU A 86 -1.62 -4.50 6.95
CA LEU A 86 -1.50 -5.49 5.86
C LEU A 86 -2.59 -6.58 5.85
N HIS A 87 -3.47 -6.63 6.87
CA HIS A 87 -4.66 -7.46 6.82
C HIS A 87 -5.71 -6.93 5.83
N PHE A 88 -5.72 -5.61 5.58
CA PHE A 88 -6.58 -4.97 4.60
C PHE A 88 -5.83 -4.73 3.28
N GLN A 89 -6.59 -4.49 2.22
CA GLN A 89 -6.06 -4.37 0.85
C GLN A 89 -5.44 -3.00 0.54
N TYR A 90 -5.54 -2.01 1.42
CA TYR A 90 -5.12 -0.63 1.12
C TYR A 90 -3.68 -0.51 0.63
N VAL A 91 -2.73 -1.19 1.28
CA VAL A 91 -1.32 -1.18 0.87
C VAL A 91 -1.14 -1.90 -0.47
N GLU A 92 -1.80 -3.04 -0.64
CA GLU A 92 -1.76 -3.82 -1.87
C GLU A 92 -2.31 -3.03 -3.06
N GLU A 93 -3.50 -2.46 -2.94
CA GLU A 93 -4.15 -1.64 -3.96
C GLU A 93 -3.33 -0.42 -4.30
N SER A 94 -2.79 0.29 -3.30
CA SER A 94 -1.96 1.47 -3.54
C SER A 94 -0.69 1.12 -4.32
N ILE A 95 -0.08 -0.04 -4.04
CA ILE A 95 1.06 -0.54 -4.83
C ILE A 95 0.62 -0.88 -6.26
N LYS A 96 -0.50 -1.59 -6.45
CA LYS A 96 -1.04 -1.93 -7.77
C LYS A 96 -1.34 -0.68 -8.61
N ILE A 97 -1.97 0.32 -8.01
CA ILE A 97 -2.25 1.60 -8.67
C ILE A 97 -0.93 2.31 -9.00
N ALA A 98 -0.01 2.45 -8.05
CA ALA A 98 1.29 3.08 -8.29
C ALA A 98 2.11 2.37 -9.39
N TYR A 99 2.00 1.04 -9.48
CA TYR A 99 2.66 0.22 -10.49
C TYR A 99 2.04 0.40 -11.88
N CYS A 100 0.74 0.59 -11.96
CA CYS A 100 0.02 0.69 -13.24
C CYS A 100 -0.21 2.11 -13.73
N GLU A 101 -0.07 3.10 -12.86
CA GLU A 101 -0.20 4.50 -13.24
C GLU A 101 0.95 4.93 -14.16
N ASN A 102 0.57 5.37 -15.36
CA ASN A 102 1.51 5.79 -16.38
C ASN A 102 1.92 7.27 -16.23
N LYS A 103 2.44 7.63 -15.04
CA LYS A 103 2.64 9.04 -14.66
C LYS A 103 4.05 9.58 -14.89
N CYS A 104 4.94 8.84 -15.53
CA CYS A 104 6.34 9.24 -15.74
C CYS A 104 6.59 10.22 -16.90
N GLY A 105 5.55 10.87 -17.42
CA GLY A 105 5.65 11.74 -18.59
C GLY A 105 6.07 10.95 -19.84
N ASN A 106 6.61 11.63 -20.86
CA ASN A 106 7.14 10.98 -22.06
C ASN A 106 8.46 10.24 -21.75
N CYS A 107 8.37 9.09 -21.09
CA CYS A 107 9.51 8.18 -20.92
C CYS A 107 9.58 7.21 -22.12
N SER A 108 10.71 7.16 -22.82
CA SER A 108 10.92 6.22 -23.95
C SER A 108 11.24 4.79 -23.51
N TYR A 109 11.25 4.51 -22.21
CA TYR A 109 11.66 3.24 -21.59
C TYR A 109 10.50 2.56 -20.84
N MET A 110 9.27 2.71 -21.33
CA MET A 110 8.17 1.88 -20.83
C MET A 110 8.38 0.45 -21.34
N GLU A 111 8.59 -0.49 -20.43
CA GLU A 111 8.67 -1.90 -20.80
C GLU A 111 7.28 -2.39 -21.22
N PRO A 112 7.13 -2.99 -22.43
CA PRO A 112 5.82 -3.35 -22.99
C PRO A 112 5.08 -4.44 -22.20
N ASP A 113 5.75 -5.16 -21.29
CA ASP A 113 5.14 -6.24 -20.49
C ASP A 113 4.23 -5.72 -19.36
N ILE A 114 4.46 -4.48 -18.91
CA ILE A 114 3.73 -3.86 -17.80
C ILE A 114 2.27 -3.59 -18.18
N ASP A 115 2.01 -3.20 -19.44
CA ASP A 115 0.68 -2.84 -19.91
C ASP A 115 -0.29 -4.04 -19.82
N ALA A 116 0.15 -5.24 -20.20
CA ALA A 116 -0.67 -6.45 -20.15
C ALA A 116 -1.01 -6.86 -18.70
N VAL A 117 -0.04 -6.77 -17.78
CA VAL A 117 -0.28 -7.03 -16.34
C VAL A 117 -1.30 -6.04 -15.79
N CYS A 118 -1.14 -4.75 -16.12
CA CYS A 118 -2.01 -3.69 -15.64
C CYS A 118 -3.43 -3.76 -16.21
N GLU A 119 -3.60 -4.15 -17.47
CA GLU A 119 -4.92 -4.44 -18.02
C GLU A 119 -5.63 -5.57 -17.27
N ASN A 120 -4.92 -6.64 -16.91
CA ASN A 120 -5.49 -7.77 -16.17
C ASN A 120 -5.89 -7.38 -14.75
N ILE A 121 -5.07 -6.58 -14.06
CA ILE A 121 -5.41 -6.03 -12.73
C ILE A 121 -6.67 -5.16 -12.82
N THR A 122 -6.74 -4.29 -13.82
CA THR A 122 -7.90 -3.40 -14.02
C THR A 122 -9.18 -4.18 -14.29
N LYS A 123 -9.11 -5.26 -15.10
CA LYS A 123 -10.25 -6.15 -15.36
C LYS A 123 -10.72 -6.86 -14.09
N LYS A 124 -9.80 -7.43 -13.30
CA LYS A 124 -10.14 -8.10 -12.03
C LYS A 124 -10.81 -7.15 -11.04
N ALA A 125 -10.30 -5.93 -10.91
CA ALA A 125 -10.90 -4.93 -10.02
C ALA A 125 -12.34 -4.57 -10.44
N ALA A 126 -12.61 -4.50 -11.75
CA ALA A 126 -13.97 -4.26 -12.25
C ALA A 126 -14.92 -5.46 -11.98
N GLU A 127 -14.41 -6.70 -12.06
CA GLU A 127 -15.18 -7.90 -11.75
C GLU A 127 -15.53 -7.97 -10.25
N GLU A 128 -14.58 -7.71 -9.36
CA GLU A 128 -14.80 -7.68 -7.90
C GLU A 128 -15.81 -6.60 -7.48
N LEU A 129 -15.80 -5.44 -8.15
CA LEU A 129 -16.81 -4.39 -7.93
C LEU A 129 -18.20 -4.81 -8.42
N SER A 130 -18.30 -5.65 -9.45
CA SER A 130 -19.57 -6.14 -10.00
C SER A 130 -20.20 -7.27 -9.18
N GLU A 131 -19.39 -8.11 -8.53
CA GLU A 131 -19.88 -9.16 -7.62
C GLU A 131 -20.30 -8.62 -6.24
N GLY A 132 -19.87 -7.39 -5.90
CA GLY A 132 -20.20 -6.70 -4.65
C GLY A 132 -21.51 -5.90 -4.68
N GLU A 133 -22.20 -5.77 -5.82
CA GLU A 133 -23.49 -5.06 -5.88
C GLU A 133 -24.59 -5.87 -5.14
N PRO A 134 -25.21 -5.33 -4.07
CA PRO A 134 -26.42 -5.92 -3.53
C PRO A 134 -27.50 -5.80 -4.60
N LYS A 135 -28.14 -6.91 -4.98
CA LYS A 135 -29.40 -6.88 -5.74
C LYS A 135 -30.36 -5.91 -5.06
N ALA A 136 -30.56 -4.74 -5.67
CA ALA A 136 -31.61 -3.80 -5.27
C ALA A 136 -32.94 -4.54 -5.34
N THR A 137 -33.46 -4.91 -4.17
CA THR A 137 -34.81 -5.44 -4.07
C THR A 137 -35.72 -4.25 -3.83
N ASP A 138 -36.43 -3.87 -4.90
CA ASP A 138 -37.57 -2.97 -4.89
C ASP A 138 -38.49 -3.26 -3.70
N GLN A 139 -38.76 -2.25 -2.87
CA GLN A 139 -40.04 -2.05 -2.21
C GLN A 139 -40.12 -0.69 -1.50
N HIS A 140 -40.85 0.22 -2.14
CA HIS A 140 -41.42 1.42 -1.56
C HIS A 140 -42.41 1.09 -0.43
N SER A 141 -42.37 1.82 0.69
CA SER A 141 -43.57 2.35 1.36
C SER A 141 -43.23 3.44 2.38
N HIS A 142 -44.01 4.53 2.30
CA HIS A 142 -44.00 5.70 3.18
C HIS A 142 -44.70 5.46 4.54
N HIS A 143 -44.56 6.46 5.43
CA HIS A 143 -45.27 6.79 6.68
C HIS A 143 -44.68 6.21 7.98
N ASN A 144 -44.56 6.90 9.12
CA ASN A 144 -45.18 8.14 9.61
C ASN A 144 -44.35 8.78 10.76
N LEU A 145 -44.67 10.05 11.04
CA LEU A 145 -44.25 10.91 12.15
C LEU A 145 -44.01 10.21 13.49
N HIS A 146 -42.98 10.65 14.24
CA HIS A 146 -43.13 10.93 15.67
C HIS A 146 -42.38 12.19 16.12
N ARG A 147 -43.18 13.03 16.75
CA ARG A 147 -42.95 14.31 17.44
C ARG A 147 -42.30 14.03 18.80
N HIS A 148 -41.27 14.77 19.17
CA HIS A 148 -40.89 14.94 20.59
C HIS A 148 -40.63 16.41 20.90
N GLY A 149 -41.44 16.93 21.83
CA GLY A 149 -41.24 18.22 22.48
C GLY A 149 -40.61 18.04 23.86
N HIS A 150 -39.94 19.12 24.29
CA HIS A 150 -39.67 19.64 25.64
C HIS A 150 -39.35 18.66 26.79
N HIS A 151 -38.14 18.76 27.33
CA HIS A 151 -37.79 19.63 28.46
C HIS A 151 -36.30 19.92 28.48
#